data_AF-A0A931RR56-F1
#
_entry.id   AF-A0A931RR56-F1
#
_cell.length_a   1.000
_cell.length_b   1.000
_cell.length_c   1.000
_cell.angle_alpha   90.00
_cell.angle_beta   90.00
_cell.angle_gamma   90.00
#
_symmetry.space_group_name_H-M   'P 1'
#
loop_
_entity.id
_entity.type
_entity.pdbx_description
1 polymer ?
#
loop_
_entity_poly.entity_id
_entity_poly.type
_entity_poly.pdbx_seq_one_letter_code
_entity_poly.pdbx_strand_id
1 'polypeptide(L)'
;MHKAVFENYLIALITQSILVVASAYILFLLAEKLGHERVGEIGAAIFLFMPFSIQVSLQFLTQPFFVFVLMLAVWLWVLFLKTSHNKYFLYVSILLPILALIRPIALFIYIPFIISFFRHQWFLDRKKFMYGFLVLLTLFFLILSPWMLRNYLNFSEFSLSSIGPYQLYFYDAPAVYAFNHKVSYVEAREFLETDIKKYTQISSFDEYYTYSYSDILKQKAKEIMLESPFGLLAVRSILGFKFFVRDGIRYWFDEVNFNFVLLERVFLFTIFLGMIFSLFMLFRKDFHEKSLLFFLFIVIFYFATLTGAVASAGLRFVIEPLFILTGLLGLRYIFDIVKASLIKSR
;
A
#
# COMPACT_ATOMS: atom_id res chain seq x y z
N MET A 1 -3.19 -32.82 3.73
CA MET A 1 -3.63 -32.09 2.52
C MET A 1 -4.75 -31.13 2.91
N HIS A 2 -4.47 -29.84 3.05
CA HIS A 2 -5.54 -28.85 3.20
C HIS A 2 -6.25 -28.73 1.85
N LYS A 3 -7.51 -29.17 1.78
CA LYS A 3 -8.36 -28.91 0.61
C LYS A 3 -8.44 -27.39 0.42
N ALA A 4 -8.06 -26.91 -0.75
CA ALA A 4 -8.32 -25.52 -1.11
C ALA A 4 -9.83 -25.28 -1.04
N VAL A 5 -10.26 -24.14 -0.48
CA VAL A 5 -11.68 -23.76 -0.36
C VAL A 5 -12.41 -23.88 -1.71
N PHE A 6 -11.69 -23.55 -2.78
CA PHE A 6 -12.07 -23.85 -4.14
C PHE A 6 -11.22 -25.03 -4.59
N GLU A 7 -11.78 -26.23 -4.64
CA GLU A 7 -11.11 -27.42 -5.19
C GLU A 7 -10.79 -27.27 -6.70
N ASN A 8 -11.12 -26.11 -7.30
CA ASN A 8 -10.94 -25.78 -8.70
C ASN A 8 -10.26 -24.40 -8.89
N TYR A 9 -9.12 -24.40 -9.58
CA TYR A 9 -8.31 -23.22 -9.91
C TYR A 9 -9.07 -22.15 -10.70
N LEU A 10 -9.95 -22.56 -11.63
CA LEU A 10 -10.74 -21.62 -12.43
C LEU A 10 -11.70 -20.80 -11.58
N ILE A 11 -12.32 -21.42 -10.57
CA ILE A 11 -13.24 -20.72 -9.66
C ILE A 11 -12.49 -19.65 -8.86
N ALA A 12 -11.26 -19.95 -8.44
CA ALA A 12 -10.41 -18.99 -7.76
C ALA A 12 -10.08 -17.77 -8.66
N LEU A 13 -9.70 -18.00 -9.91
CA LEU A 13 -9.42 -16.93 -10.87
C LEU A 13 -10.65 -16.07 -11.19
N ILE A 14 -11.82 -16.70 -11.38
CA ILE A 14 -13.09 -15.98 -11.59
C ILE A 14 -13.40 -15.12 -10.36
N THR A 15 -13.25 -15.68 -9.16
CA THR A 15 -13.48 -14.94 -7.91
C THR A 15 -12.54 -13.73 -7.80
N GLN A 16 -11.25 -13.89 -8.10
CA GLN A 16 -10.31 -12.77 -8.12
C GLN A 16 -10.67 -11.71 -9.15
N SER A 17 -11.10 -12.10 -10.35
CA SER A 17 -11.54 -11.18 -11.39
C SER A 17 -12.75 -10.35 -10.93
N ILE A 18 -13.72 -10.98 -10.28
CA ILE A 18 -14.88 -10.30 -9.69
C ILE A 18 -14.42 -9.30 -8.62
N LEU A 19 -13.44 -9.66 -7.77
CA LEU A 19 -12.90 -8.76 -6.75
C LEU A 19 -12.20 -7.55 -7.36
N VAL A 20 -11.45 -7.71 -8.46
CA VAL A 20 -10.83 -6.58 -9.19
C VAL A 20 -11.91 -5.64 -9.76
N VAL A 21 -12.97 -6.19 -10.37
CA VAL A 21 -14.12 -5.40 -10.86
C VAL A 21 -14.82 -4.66 -9.72
N ALA A 22 -15.02 -5.33 -8.58
CA ALA A 22 -15.61 -4.70 -7.40
C ALA A 22 -14.72 -3.57 -6.85
N SER A 23 -13.39 -3.73 -6.84
CA SER A 23 -12.45 -2.66 -6.48
C SER A 23 -12.55 -1.45 -7.42
N ALA A 24 -12.69 -1.68 -8.73
CA ALA A 24 -12.91 -0.62 -9.72
C ALA A 24 -14.24 0.11 -9.49
N TYR A 25 -15.30 -0.63 -9.16
CA TYR A 25 -16.59 -0.04 -8.82
C TYR A 25 -16.52 0.81 -7.54
N ILE A 26 -15.80 0.35 -6.51
CA ILE A 26 -15.60 1.15 -5.29
C ILE A 26 -14.78 2.41 -5.59
N LEU A 27 -13.80 2.37 -6.50
CA LEU A 27 -13.10 3.58 -6.98
C LEU A 27 -14.10 4.59 -7.56
N PHE A 28 -14.99 4.14 -8.45
CA PHE A 28 -16.06 4.98 -8.99
C PHE A 28 -16.93 5.59 -7.88
N LEU A 29 -17.40 4.79 -6.92
CA LEU A 29 -18.20 5.26 -5.79
C LEU A 29 -17.46 6.28 -4.91
N LEU A 30 -16.16 6.11 -4.71
CA LEU A 30 -15.33 7.09 -4.00
C LEU A 30 -15.28 8.43 -4.75
N ALA A 31 -15.10 8.39 -6.07
CA ALA A 31 -15.07 9.59 -6.91
C ALA A 31 -16.43 10.30 -6.97
N GLU A 32 -17.53 9.56 -7.15
CA GLU A 32 -18.89 10.07 -7.06
C GLU A 32 -19.12 10.74 -5.70
N LYS A 33 -18.68 10.09 -4.61
CA LYS A 33 -18.81 10.68 -3.28
C LYS A 33 -17.99 11.95 -3.10
N LEU A 34 -16.94 12.17 -3.88
CA LEU A 34 -16.17 13.41 -3.92
C LEU A 34 -16.74 14.44 -4.92
N GLY A 35 -17.86 14.15 -5.59
CA GLY A 35 -18.49 15.04 -6.57
C GLY A 35 -17.86 14.99 -7.97
N HIS A 36 -17.13 13.92 -8.28
CA HIS A 36 -16.36 13.79 -9.51
C HIS A 36 -16.65 12.48 -10.25
N GLU A 37 -17.90 12.26 -10.66
CA GLU A 37 -18.36 11.04 -11.36
C GLU A 37 -17.50 10.68 -12.58
N ARG A 38 -17.25 11.64 -13.49
CA ARG A 38 -16.38 11.42 -14.67
C ARG A 38 -14.96 10.99 -14.31
N VAL A 39 -14.43 11.47 -13.18
CA VAL A 39 -13.11 11.03 -12.69
C VAL A 39 -13.18 9.57 -12.22
N GLY A 40 -14.30 9.17 -11.61
CA GLY A 40 -14.58 7.79 -11.22
C GLY A 40 -14.67 6.84 -12.42
N GLU A 41 -15.41 7.22 -13.46
CA GLU A 41 -15.57 6.42 -14.68
C GLU A 41 -14.22 6.19 -15.36
N ILE A 42 -13.47 7.28 -15.60
CA ILE A 42 -12.15 7.23 -16.23
C ILE A 42 -11.17 6.46 -15.34
N GLY A 43 -11.19 6.68 -14.03
CA GLY A 43 -10.31 6.00 -13.07
C GLY A 43 -10.57 4.51 -12.96
N ALA A 44 -11.83 4.09 -12.94
CA ALA A 44 -12.21 2.68 -12.95
C ALA A 44 -11.80 2.00 -14.25
N ALA A 45 -12.01 2.65 -15.41
CA ALA A 45 -11.56 2.14 -16.70
C ALA A 45 -10.02 1.99 -16.73
N ILE A 46 -9.28 3.02 -16.32
CA ILE A 46 -7.82 2.95 -16.22
C ILE A 46 -7.40 1.77 -15.33
N PHE A 47 -7.97 1.64 -14.14
CA PHE A 47 -7.59 0.57 -13.21
C PHE A 47 -7.88 -0.82 -13.80
N LEU A 48 -8.99 -1.01 -14.52
CA LEU A 48 -9.34 -2.30 -15.13
C LEU A 48 -8.47 -2.66 -16.35
N PHE A 49 -8.14 -1.67 -17.18
CA PHE A 49 -7.44 -1.89 -18.45
C PHE A 49 -5.94 -1.67 -18.39
N MET A 50 -5.40 -1.29 -17.24
CA MET A 50 -3.96 -1.19 -17.06
C MET A 50 -3.31 -2.58 -17.15
N PRO A 51 -2.21 -2.75 -17.92
CA PRO A 51 -1.61 -4.07 -18.15
C PRO A 51 -1.30 -4.85 -16.87
N PHE A 52 -0.81 -4.16 -15.84
CA PHE A 52 -0.50 -4.79 -14.56
C PHE A 52 -1.75 -5.33 -13.84
N SER A 53 -2.86 -4.59 -13.86
CA SER A 53 -4.13 -5.01 -13.26
C SER A 53 -4.73 -6.23 -13.93
N ILE A 54 -4.71 -6.25 -15.27
CA ILE A 54 -5.15 -7.40 -16.05
C ILE A 54 -4.33 -8.62 -15.63
N GLN A 55 -3.01 -8.49 -15.56
CA GLN A 55 -2.15 -9.60 -15.21
C GLN A 55 -2.36 -10.13 -13.79
N VAL A 56 -2.52 -9.23 -12.81
CA VAL A 56 -2.80 -9.63 -11.43
C VAL A 56 -4.17 -10.33 -11.30
N SER A 57 -5.13 -10.02 -12.19
CA SER A 57 -6.43 -10.71 -12.24
C SER A 57 -6.34 -12.14 -12.82
N LEU A 58 -5.35 -12.39 -13.66
CA LEU A 58 -5.16 -13.68 -14.35
C LEU A 58 -4.29 -14.66 -13.58
N GLN A 59 -3.70 -14.24 -12.46
CA GLN A 59 -2.83 -15.07 -11.63
C GLN A 59 -3.43 -15.30 -10.24
N PHE A 60 -3.22 -16.48 -9.69
CA PHE A 60 -3.66 -16.81 -8.33
C PHE A 60 -2.76 -16.13 -7.30
N LEU A 61 -3.24 -15.01 -6.77
CA LEU A 61 -2.48 -14.02 -6.00
C LEU A 61 -3.35 -13.47 -4.86
N THR A 62 -2.74 -13.05 -3.75
CA THR A 62 -3.46 -12.44 -2.62
C THR A 62 -3.82 -10.97 -2.88
N GLN A 63 -3.19 -10.36 -3.89
CA GLN A 63 -3.31 -8.97 -4.28
C GLN A 63 -4.77 -8.53 -4.56
N PRO A 64 -5.57 -9.21 -5.41
CA PRO A 64 -6.96 -8.82 -5.66
C PRO A 64 -7.82 -8.78 -4.40
N PHE A 65 -7.70 -9.80 -3.55
CA PHE A 65 -8.47 -9.88 -2.32
C PHE A 65 -8.08 -8.76 -1.35
N PHE A 66 -6.78 -8.52 -1.20
CA PHE A 66 -6.29 -7.42 -0.38
C PHE A 66 -6.78 -6.05 -0.88
N VAL A 67 -6.68 -5.76 -2.19
CA VAL A 67 -7.14 -4.49 -2.78
C VAL A 67 -8.63 -4.29 -2.55
N PHE A 68 -9.44 -5.32 -2.77
CA PHE A 68 -10.88 -5.25 -2.51
C PHE A 68 -11.20 -4.89 -1.07
N VAL A 69 -10.62 -5.61 -0.10
CA VAL A 69 -10.84 -5.35 1.33
C VAL A 69 -10.36 -3.95 1.71
N LEU A 70 -9.23 -3.48 1.14
CA LEU A 70 -8.70 -2.14 1.41
C LEU A 70 -9.63 -1.06 0.86
N MET A 71 -10.06 -1.21 -0.40
CA MET A 71 -10.99 -0.28 -1.05
C MET A 71 -12.32 -0.22 -0.30
N LEU A 72 -12.85 -1.37 0.13
CA LEU A 72 -14.06 -1.45 0.94
C LEU A 72 -13.89 -0.72 2.28
N ALA A 73 -12.77 -0.94 2.99
CA ALA A 73 -12.48 -0.25 4.24
C ALA A 73 -12.37 1.27 4.03
N VAL A 74 -11.68 1.71 2.98
CA VAL A 74 -11.54 3.13 2.64
C VAL A 74 -12.90 3.77 2.31
N TRP A 75 -13.73 3.10 1.50
CA TRP A 75 -15.06 3.59 1.17
C TRP A 75 -16.01 3.66 2.37
N LEU A 76 -16.06 2.61 3.20
CA LEU A 76 -16.83 2.62 4.44
C LEU A 76 -16.34 3.71 5.40
N TRP A 77 -15.03 3.96 5.46
CA TRP A 77 -14.49 5.06 6.26
C TRP A 77 -14.90 6.43 5.72
N VAL A 78 -14.90 6.63 4.40
CA VAL A 78 -15.42 7.86 3.79
C VAL A 78 -16.92 8.04 4.10
N LEU A 79 -17.71 6.97 4.07
CA LEU A 79 -19.13 7.01 4.48
C LEU A 79 -19.26 7.37 5.96
N PHE A 80 -18.42 6.80 6.83
CA PHE A 80 -18.36 7.16 8.25
C PHE A 80 -18.06 8.66 8.44
N LEU A 81 -17.02 9.18 7.79
CA LEU A 81 -16.63 10.60 7.92
C LEU A 81 -17.73 11.56 7.43
N LYS A 82 -18.53 11.16 6.43
CA LYS A 82 -19.62 11.98 5.90
C LYS A 82 -20.92 11.88 6.70
N THR A 83 -21.23 10.70 7.25
CA THR A 83 -22.54 10.43 7.84
C THR A 83 -22.50 10.28 9.36
N SER A 84 -21.31 10.16 9.95
CA SER A 84 -21.10 9.84 11.37
C SER A 84 -21.82 8.58 11.88
N HIS A 85 -22.25 7.67 10.99
CA HIS A 85 -22.93 6.44 11.39
C HIS A 85 -21.92 5.40 11.90
N ASN A 86 -22.05 5.02 13.18
CA ASN A 86 -21.12 4.11 13.86
C ASN A 86 -21.01 2.71 13.23
N LYS A 87 -22.03 2.25 12.47
CA LYS A 87 -21.97 0.96 11.77
C LYS A 87 -20.77 0.87 10.81
N TYR A 88 -20.48 1.96 10.09
CA TYR A 88 -19.38 1.99 9.13
C TYR A 88 -18.03 1.97 9.84
N PHE A 89 -17.92 2.67 10.97
CA PHE A 89 -16.75 2.64 11.84
C PHE A 89 -16.47 1.23 12.38
N LEU A 90 -17.51 0.51 12.81
CA LEU A 90 -17.39 -0.86 13.29
C LEU A 90 -16.93 -1.82 12.19
N TYR A 91 -17.52 -1.73 11.00
CA TYR A 91 -17.08 -2.54 9.85
C TYR A 91 -15.61 -2.28 9.50
N VAL A 92 -15.18 -1.02 9.47
CA VAL A 92 -13.77 -0.69 9.23
C VAL A 92 -12.88 -1.30 10.31
N SER A 93 -13.25 -1.15 11.59
CA SER A 93 -12.47 -1.69 12.72
C SER A 93 -12.27 -3.22 12.64
N ILE A 94 -13.18 -3.94 11.97
CA ILE A 94 -13.07 -5.38 11.70
C ILE A 94 -12.25 -5.65 10.42
N LEU A 95 -12.39 -4.84 9.36
CA LEU A 95 -11.69 -5.05 8.09
C LEU A 95 -10.18 -4.75 8.19
N LEU A 96 -9.75 -3.82 9.04
CA LEU A 96 -8.33 -3.48 9.19
C LEU A 96 -7.44 -4.64 9.67
N PRO A 97 -7.79 -5.40 10.73
CA PRO A 97 -6.99 -6.57 11.10
C PRO A 97 -7.09 -7.69 10.05
N ILE A 98 -8.22 -7.82 9.34
CA ILE A 98 -8.34 -8.76 8.21
C ILE A 98 -7.32 -8.41 7.12
N LEU A 99 -7.11 -7.14 6.78
CA LEU A 99 -6.05 -6.73 5.85
C LEU A 99 -4.68 -7.21 6.29
N ALA A 100 -4.35 -7.04 7.57
CA ALA A 100 -3.08 -7.51 8.12
C ALA A 100 -2.95 -9.04 8.03
N LEU A 101 -4.01 -9.80 8.33
CA LEU A 101 -4.03 -11.26 8.15
C LEU A 101 -3.83 -11.69 6.69
N ILE A 102 -4.36 -10.93 5.71
CA ILE A 102 -4.16 -11.23 4.29
C ILE A 102 -2.72 -10.93 3.88
N ARG A 103 -2.17 -9.76 4.26
CA ARG A 103 -0.76 -9.39 4.01
C ARG A 103 -0.19 -8.57 5.17
N PRO A 104 0.97 -8.99 5.75
CA PRO A 104 1.61 -8.28 6.87
C PRO A 104 1.98 -6.82 6.63
N ILE A 105 2.04 -6.37 5.36
CA ILE A 105 2.25 -4.95 5.03
C ILE A 105 1.16 -4.04 5.61
N ALA A 106 -0.01 -4.57 5.98
CA ALA A 106 -1.08 -3.84 6.66
C ALA A 106 -1.01 -3.88 8.20
N LEU A 107 0.06 -4.42 8.81
CA LEU A 107 0.16 -4.53 10.28
C LEU A 107 -0.06 -3.19 11.02
N PHE A 108 0.30 -2.09 10.38
CA PHE A 108 0.18 -0.73 10.91
C PHE A 108 -0.91 0.12 10.22
N ILE A 109 -1.80 -0.51 9.45
CA ILE A 109 -2.80 0.21 8.62
C ILE A 109 -3.81 1.00 9.47
N TYR A 110 -3.98 0.64 10.74
CA TYR A 110 -4.82 1.38 11.67
C TYR A 110 -4.34 2.82 11.91
N ILE A 111 -3.05 3.12 11.70
CA ILE A 111 -2.48 4.46 11.96
C ILE A 111 -3.14 5.53 11.07
N PRO A 112 -3.16 5.41 9.72
CA PRO A 112 -3.91 6.34 8.86
C PRO A 112 -5.37 6.58 9.31
N PHE A 113 -6.07 5.53 9.72
CA PHE A 113 -7.47 5.62 10.14
C PHE A 113 -7.62 6.34 11.48
N ILE A 114 -6.73 6.09 12.45
CA ILE A 114 -6.71 6.80 13.73
C ILE A 114 -6.37 8.28 13.52
N ILE A 115 -5.40 8.62 12.68
CA ILE A 115 -5.04 10.01 12.36
C ILE A 115 -6.24 10.72 11.72
N SER A 116 -6.93 10.06 10.78
CA SER A 116 -8.17 10.58 10.20
C SER A 116 -9.28 10.75 11.23
N PHE A 117 -9.43 9.80 12.17
CA PHE A 117 -10.44 9.86 13.21
C PHE A 117 -10.18 10.99 14.21
N PHE A 118 -8.91 11.17 14.60
CA PHE A 118 -8.46 12.27 15.45
C PHE A 118 -8.84 13.60 14.82
N ARG A 119 -8.48 13.82 13.56
CA ARG A 119 -8.83 15.04 12.85
C ARG A 119 -10.34 15.28 12.75
N HIS A 120 -11.13 14.21 12.61
CA HIS A 120 -12.58 14.30 12.47
C HIS A 120 -13.30 14.56 13.80
N GLN A 121 -12.90 13.91 14.90
CA GLN A 121 -13.64 13.92 16.17
C GLN A 121 -12.94 14.59 17.34
N TRP A 122 -11.61 14.71 17.37
CA TRP A 122 -10.91 15.25 18.56
C TRP A 122 -11.33 16.68 18.91
N PHE A 123 -11.57 17.50 17.88
CA PHE A 123 -11.99 18.88 18.03
C PHE A 123 -13.51 19.03 18.27
N LEU A 124 -14.29 17.95 18.09
CA LEU A 124 -15.74 17.94 18.31
C LEU A 124 -16.08 17.32 19.67
N ASP A 125 -15.60 16.11 19.93
CA ASP A 125 -15.85 15.35 21.14
C ASP A 125 -14.67 14.41 21.45
N ARG A 126 -13.84 14.82 22.42
CA ARG A 126 -12.67 14.05 22.88
C ARG A 126 -13.06 12.69 23.48
N LYS A 127 -14.21 12.60 24.18
CA LYS A 127 -14.65 11.33 24.79
C LYS A 127 -15.05 10.35 23.70
N LYS A 128 -15.80 10.80 22.69
CA LYS A 128 -16.16 9.98 21.52
C LYS A 128 -14.93 9.52 20.75
N PHE A 129 -13.93 10.39 20.56
CA PHE A 129 -12.67 9.99 19.96
C PHE A 129 -11.95 8.91 20.79
N MET A 130 -11.84 9.07 22.11
CA MET A 130 -11.16 8.08 22.96
C MET A 130 -11.87 6.74 22.98
N TYR A 131 -13.20 6.75 23.06
CA TYR A 131 -13.99 5.52 22.96
C TYR A 131 -13.77 4.82 21.60
N GLY A 132 -13.88 5.55 20.49
CA GLY A 132 -13.65 4.96 19.17
C GLY A 132 -12.20 4.47 18.99
N PHE A 133 -11.21 5.23 19.45
CA PHE A 133 -9.79 4.82 19.43
C PHE A 133 -9.59 3.48 20.15
N LEU A 134 -10.15 3.34 21.36
CA LEU A 134 -10.09 2.09 22.12
C LEU A 134 -10.81 0.96 21.39
N VAL A 135 -12.02 1.18 20.90
CA VAL A 135 -12.78 0.16 20.14
C VAL A 135 -11.99 -0.33 18.91
N LEU A 136 -11.43 0.58 18.13
CA LEU A 136 -10.66 0.24 16.94
C LEU A 136 -9.43 -0.58 17.30
N LEU A 137 -8.63 -0.15 18.28
CA LEU A 137 -7.44 -0.89 18.70
C LEU A 137 -7.77 -2.23 19.32
N THR A 138 -8.79 -2.29 20.18
CA THR A 138 -9.25 -3.54 20.80
C THR A 138 -9.65 -4.54 19.72
N LEU A 139 -10.49 -4.15 18.75
CA LEU A 139 -10.90 -5.05 17.66
C LEU A 139 -9.71 -5.45 16.77
N PHE A 140 -8.81 -4.51 16.47
CA PHE A 140 -7.63 -4.78 15.67
C PHE A 140 -6.75 -5.86 16.32
N PHE A 141 -6.36 -5.68 17.58
CA PHE A 141 -5.49 -6.63 18.26
C PHE A 141 -6.22 -7.91 18.67
N LEU A 142 -7.51 -7.86 19.02
CA LEU A 142 -8.30 -9.04 19.35
C LEU A 142 -8.46 -9.98 18.16
N ILE A 143 -8.66 -9.47 16.95
CA ILE A 143 -8.79 -10.29 15.75
C ILE A 143 -7.44 -10.87 15.30
N LEU A 144 -6.33 -10.14 15.49
CA LEU A 144 -4.99 -10.64 15.18
C LEU A 144 -4.45 -11.65 16.19
N SER A 145 -4.85 -11.53 17.46
CA SER A 145 -4.25 -12.28 18.56
C SER A 145 -4.34 -13.81 18.42
N PRO A 146 -5.38 -14.45 17.85
CA PRO A 146 -5.41 -15.91 17.74
C PRO A 146 -4.29 -16.45 16.86
N TRP A 147 -4.00 -15.76 15.75
CA TRP A 147 -2.90 -16.14 14.85
C TRP A 147 -1.53 -15.87 15.50
N MET A 148 -1.35 -14.71 16.12
CA MET A 148 -0.10 -14.35 16.80
C MET A 148 0.17 -15.27 18.00
N LEU A 149 -0.87 -15.67 18.74
CA LEU A 149 -0.77 -16.63 19.83
C LEU A 149 -0.38 -18.01 19.32
N ARG A 150 -0.97 -18.47 18.22
CA ARG A 150 -0.55 -19.72 17.56
C ARG A 150 0.92 -19.68 17.15
N ASN A 151 1.41 -18.54 16.67
CA ASN A 151 2.82 -18.39 16.31
C ASN A 151 3.73 -18.39 17.55
N TYR A 152 3.30 -17.75 18.63
CA TYR A 152 4.04 -17.78 19.89
C TYR A 152 4.12 -19.19 20.48
N LEU A 153 3.02 -19.95 20.48
CA LEU A 153 3.01 -21.31 21.02
C LEU A 153 3.87 -22.29 20.20
N ASN A 154 4.00 -22.08 18.88
CA ASN A 154 4.74 -22.98 18.00
C ASN A 154 6.19 -22.55 17.71
N PHE A 155 6.49 -21.26 17.79
CA PHE A 155 7.77 -20.68 17.36
C PHE A 155 8.37 -19.70 18.39
N SER A 156 7.74 -19.54 19.55
CA SER A 156 8.14 -18.57 20.59
C SER A 156 8.19 -17.11 20.12
N GLU A 157 7.49 -16.81 19.02
CA GLU A 157 7.47 -15.48 18.40
C GLU A 157 6.05 -14.91 18.35
N PHE A 158 5.82 -13.82 19.06
CA PHE A 158 4.53 -13.11 19.04
C PHE A 158 4.49 -12.12 17.87
N SER A 159 4.48 -12.66 16.65
CA SER A 159 4.46 -11.88 15.42
C SER A 159 3.52 -12.48 14.38
N LEU A 160 3.11 -11.65 13.43
CA LEU A 160 2.19 -12.03 12.37
C LEU A 160 2.89 -12.88 11.29
N SER A 161 4.15 -12.56 11.01
CA SER A 161 4.97 -13.20 9.98
C SER A 161 6.46 -12.90 10.21
N SER A 162 7.32 -13.84 9.83
CA SER A 162 8.79 -13.73 9.75
C SER A 162 9.28 -12.90 8.55
N ILE A 163 8.38 -12.49 7.64
CA ILE A 163 8.76 -11.80 6.40
C ILE A 163 9.39 -10.42 6.65
N GLY A 164 9.05 -9.75 7.76
CA GLY A 164 9.54 -8.41 8.08
C GLY A 164 11.06 -8.35 8.23
N PRO A 165 11.66 -9.10 9.18
CA PRO A 165 13.11 -9.21 9.33
C PRO A 165 13.83 -9.64 8.04
N TYR A 166 13.27 -10.62 7.33
CA TYR A 166 13.79 -11.07 6.05
C TYR A 166 13.84 -9.91 5.03
N GLN A 167 12.75 -9.15 4.90
CA GLN A 167 12.67 -8.02 3.97
C GLN A 167 13.65 -6.90 4.36
N LEU A 168 13.78 -6.62 5.66
CA LEU A 168 14.73 -5.63 6.16
C LEU A 168 16.17 -6.01 5.80
N TYR A 169 16.56 -7.26 5.99
CA TYR A 169 17.95 -7.69 5.78
C TYR A 169 18.27 -7.95 4.30
N PHE A 170 17.42 -8.64 3.54
CA PHE A 170 17.74 -9.05 2.17
C PHE A 170 17.29 -8.07 1.08
N TYR A 171 16.56 -7.00 1.44
CA TYR A 171 16.16 -5.97 0.49
C TYR A 171 16.52 -4.57 0.96
N ASP A 172 16.08 -4.16 2.15
CA ASP A 172 16.27 -2.78 2.59
C ASP A 172 17.73 -2.46 2.92
N ALA A 173 18.42 -3.34 3.65
CA ALA A 173 19.83 -3.16 4.00
C ALA A 173 20.77 -3.14 2.78
N PRO A 174 20.67 -4.04 1.78
CA PRO A 174 21.47 -3.98 0.56
C PRO A 174 21.32 -2.66 -0.20
N ALA A 175 20.11 -2.08 -0.24
CA ALA A 175 19.90 -0.81 -0.91
C ALA A 175 20.65 0.34 -0.22
N VAL A 176 20.67 0.36 1.11
CA VAL A 176 21.43 1.35 1.89
C VAL A 176 22.94 1.09 1.77
N TYR A 177 23.36 -0.17 1.87
CA TYR A 177 24.76 -0.56 1.71
C TYR A 177 25.31 -0.16 0.35
N ALA A 178 24.58 -0.47 -0.73
CA ALA A 178 24.92 -0.12 -2.11
C ALA A 178 25.12 1.39 -2.29
N PHE A 179 24.20 2.19 -1.72
CA PHE A 179 24.29 3.65 -1.78
C PHE A 179 25.54 4.18 -1.07
N ASN A 180 25.83 3.69 0.14
CA ASN A 180 26.96 4.16 0.94
C ASN A 180 28.32 3.76 0.35
N HIS A 181 28.41 2.53 -0.14
CA HIS A 181 29.67 1.96 -0.66
C HIS A 181 29.85 2.18 -2.16
N LYS A 182 28.88 2.81 -2.84
CA LYS A 182 28.89 3.07 -4.29
C LYS A 182 29.06 1.80 -5.13
N VAL A 183 28.48 0.70 -4.65
CA VAL A 183 28.42 -0.59 -5.36
C VAL A 183 27.02 -0.82 -5.92
N SER A 184 26.87 -1.80 -6.82
CA SER A 184 25.55 -2.17 -7.31
C SER A 184 24.70 -2.84 -6.23
N TYR A 185 23.37 -2.81 -6.39
CA TYR A 185 22.45 -3.52 -5.50
C TYR A 185 22.72 -5.04 -5.46
N VAL A 186 23.12 -5.61 -6.60
CA VAL A 186 23.42 -7.05 -6.72
C VAL A 186 24.65 -7.40 -5.92
N GLU A 187 25.75 -6.66 -6.09
CA GLU A 187 26.98 -6.86 -5.30
C GLU A 187 26.73 -6.67 -3.80
N ALA A 188 25.99 -5.64 -3.41
CA ALA A 188 25.62 -5.42 -2.01
C ALA A 188 24.82 -6.59 -1.44
N ARG A 189 23.88 -7.13 -2.22
CA ARG A 189 23.05 -8.26 -1.80
C ARG A 189 23.88 -9.54 -1.64
N GLU A 190 24.71 -9.87 -2.62
CA GLU A 190 25.59 -11.05 -2.56
C GLU A 190 26.57 -10.98 -1.39
N PHE A 191 27.12 -9.79 -1.13
CA PHE A 191 27.99 -9.55 0.03
C PHE A 191 27.25 -9.83 1.35
N LEU A 192 26.06 -9.26 1.55
CA LEU A 192 25.30 -9.43 2.78
C LEU A 192 24.75 -10.86 2.94
N GLU A 193 24.35 -11.52 1.86
CA GLU A 193 23.98 -12.94 1.87
C GLU A 193 25.15 -13.84 2.30
N THR A 194 26.38 -13.45 2.00
CA THR A 194 27.59 -14.15 2.46
C THR A 194 27.93 -13.79 3.90
N ASP A 195 27.77 -12.54 4.30
CA ASP A 195 28.08 -12.06 5.64
C ASP A 195 27.21 -12.71 6.72
N ILE A 196 25.90 -12.83 6.47
CA ILE A 196 24.97 -13.41 7.45
C ILE A 196 25.27 -14.87 7.79
N LYS A 197 25.87 -15.63 6.87
CA LYS A 197 26.27 -17.04 7.08
C LYS A 197 27.30 -17.20 8.19
N LYS A 198 28.07 -16.15 8.52
CA LYS A 198 29.00 -16.16 9.66
C LYS A 198 28.28 -16.26 11.01
N TYR A 199 27.01 -15.86 11.05
CA TYR A 199 26.19 -15.79 12.25
C TYR A 199 25.09 -16.85 12.30
N THR A 200 24.91 -17.62 11.22
CA THR A 200 23.79 -18.56 11.08
C THR A 200 24.27 -19.91 10.56
N GLN A 201 23.83 -20.99 11.20
CA GLN A 201 24.09 -22.36 10.75
C GLN A 201 22.92 -22.87 9.90
N ILE A 202 22.81 -22.35 8.68
CA ILE A 202 21.74 -22.72 7.74
C ILE A 202 22.21 -23.79 6.75
N SER A 203 21.32 -24.72 6.41
CA SER A 203 21.55 -25.73 5.36
C SER A 203 21.00 -25.28 4.01
N SER A 204 19.96 -24.45 4.03
CA SER A 204 19.27 -23.91 2.85
C SER A 204 18.91 -22.43 3.04
N PHE A 205 18.86 -21.67 1.95
CA PHE A 205 18.52 -20.24 2.00
C PHE A 205 17.09 -20.00 2.50
N ASP A 206 16.18 -20.95 2.27
CA ASP A 206 14.78 -20.83 2.67
C ASP A 206 14.58 -20.82 4.20
N GLU A 207 15.59 -21.25 4.97
CA GLU A 207 15.57 -21.16 6.42
C GLU A 207 15.50 -19.72 6.94
N TYR A 208 15.93 -18.73 6.16
CA TYR A 208 15.78 -17.32 6.53
C TYR A 208 14.33 -16.82 6.53
N TYR A 209 13.40 -17.57 5.93
CA TYR A 209 11.97 -17.30 6.07
C TYR A 209 11.39 -17.85 7.39
N THR A 210 12.16 -18.57 8.19
CA THR A 210 11.69 -19.09 9.49
C THR A 210 11.84 -18.05 10.60
N TYR A 211 11.11 -18.26 11.69
CA TYR A 211 11.18 -17.39 12.86
C TYR A 211 12.54 -17.42 13.56
N SER A 212 13.27 -18.53 13.48
CA SER A 212 14.53 -18.77 14.19
C SER A 212 15.64 -17.74 13.93
N TYR A 213 15.61 -17.06 12.77
CA TYR A 213 16.62 -16.08 12.39
C TYR A 213 16.09 -14.64 12.39
N SER A 214 14.84 -14.41 12.83
CA SER A 214 14.21 -13.09 12.82
C SER A 214 15.00 -12.04 13.57
N ASP A 215 15.49 -12.36 14.77
CA ASP A 215 16.22 -11.41 15.61
C ASP A 215 17.57 -11.02 15.02
N ILE A 216 18.37 -11.99 14.57
CA ILE A 216 19.68 -11.72 13.98
C ILE A 216 19.57 -10.92 12.68
N LEU A 217 18.61 -11.25 11.81
CA LEU A 217 18.35 -10.50 10.58
C LEU A 217 17.94 -9.06 10.88
N LYS A 218 17.03 -8.86 11.84
CA LYS A 218 16.56 -7.54 12.24
C LYS A 218 17.68 -6.72 12.89
N GLN A 219 18.51 -7.33 13.72
CA GLN A 219 19.65 -6.66 14.34
C GLN A 219 20.65 -6.21 13.28
N LYS A 220 21.11 -7.13 12.41
CA LYS A 220 22.10 -6.84 11.38
C LYS A 220 21.60 -5.84 10.34
N ALA A 221 20.33 -5.93 9.96
CA ALA A 221 19.72 -4.95 9.05
C ALA A 221 19.74 -3.55 9.67
N LYS A 222 19.42 -3.42 10.96
CA LYS A 222 19.48 -2.14 11.66
C LYS A 222 20.91 -1.60 11.75
N GLU A 223 21.89 -2.45 12.05
CA GLU A 223 23.31 -2.06 12.07
C GLU A 223 23.69 -1.40 10.73
N ILE A 224 23.47 -2.09 9.61
CA ILE A 224 23.78 -1.60 8.26
C ILE A 224 23.00 -0.34 7.89
N MET A 225 21.70 -0.31 8.20
CA MET A 225 20.84 0.82 7.84
C MET A 225 21.15 2.08 8.66
N LEU A 226 21.66 1.93 9.88
CA LEU A 226 21.97 3.04 10.78
C LEU A 226 23.42 3.51 10.68
N GLU A 227 24.30 2.79 9.98
CA GLU A 227 25.67 3.25 9.65
C GLU A 227 25.66 4.61 8.93
N SER A 228 24.63 4.91 8.15
CA SER A 228 24.46 6.20 7.46
C SER A 228 22.99 6.63 7.45
N PRO A 229 22.57 7.47 8.41
CA PRO A 229 21.22 8.03 8.42
C PRO A 229 20.90 8.81 7.14
N PHE A 230 21.89 9.48 6.55
CA PHE A 230 21.73 10.18 5.28
C PHE A 230 21.51 9.19 4.12
N GLY A 231 22.29 8.12 4.04
CA GLY A 231 22.13 7.07 3.02
C GLY A 231 20.76 6.41 3.11
N LEU A 232 20.30 6.11 4.32
CA LEU A 232 18.96 5.61 4.58
C LEU A 232 17.87 6.57 4.06
N LEU A 233 17.96 7.87 4.40
CA LEU A 233 17.00 8.86 3.92
C LEU A 233 17.02 8.99 2.40
N ALA A 234 18.21 9.08 1.79
CA ALA A 234 18.36 9.20 0.33
C ALA A 234 17.76 7.99 -0.40
N VAL A 235 18.07 6.78 0.06
CA VAL A 235 17.52 5.53 -0.49
C VAL A 235 16.01 5.50 -0.34
N ARG A 236 15.47 5.84 0.84
CA ARG A 236 14.02 5.89 1.07
C ARG A 236 13.33 6.92 0.17
N SER A 237 13.92 8.07 -0.07
CA SER A 237 13.38 9.07 -1.01
C SER A 237 13.38 8.58 -2.45
N ILE A 238 14.48 7.97 -2.91
CA ILE A 238 14.58 7.41 -4.27
C ILE A 238 13.54 6.31 -4.47
N LEU A 239 13.40 5.40 -3.50
CA LEU A 239 12.44 4.30 -3.55
C LEU A 239 11.00 4.79 -3.44
N GLY A 240 10.74 5.78 -2.59
CA GLY A 240 9.44 6.43 -2.50
C GLY A 240 9.02 7.08 -3.82
N PHE A 241 9.96 7.69 -4.56
CA PHE A 241 9.69 8.18 -5.91
C PHE A 241 9.45 7.01 -6.88
N LYS A 242 10.33 6.00 -6.89
CA LYS A 242 10.19 4.81 -7.75
C LYS A 242 8.87 4.08 -7.54
N PHE A 243 8.36 4.04 -6.32
CA PHE A 243 7.07 3.43 -5.99
C PHE A 243 5.94 3.96 -6.87
N PHE A 244 5.92 5.27 -7.16
CA PHE A 244 4.87 5.90 -7.98
C PHE A 244 5.08 5.74 -9.49
N VAL A 245 6.33 5.67 -9.96
CA VAL A 245 6.65 5.79 -11.39
C VAL A 245 7.18 4.51 -12.04
N ARG A 246 7.54 3.49 -11.25
CA ARG A 246 8.12 2.25 -11.78
C ARG A 246 7.05 1.45 -12.53
N ASP A 247 7.37 0.99 -13.72
CA ASP A 247 6.47 0.17 -14.52
C ASP A 247 6.15 -1.19 -13.86
N GLY A 248 4.95 -1.70 -14.13
CA GLY A 248 4.54 -3.04 -13.77
C GLY A 248 4.74 -4.06 -14.88
N ILE A 249 4.81 -3.64 -16.15
CA ILE A 249 4.88 -4.58 -17.26
C ILE A 249 6.15 -5.46 -17.22
N ARG A 250 7.32 -4.91 -16.84
CA ARG A 250 8.56 -5.71 -16.68
C ARG A 250 8.57 -6.60 -15.44
N TYR A 251 7.55 -6.52 -14.59
CA TYR A 251 7.49 -7.40 -13.43
C TYR A 251 7.21 -8.86 -13.84
N TRP A 252 6.58 -9.06 -15.01
CA TRP A 252 6.15 -10.38 -15.45
C TRP A 252 6.59 -10.75 -16.86
N PHE A 253 7.08 -9.79 -17.63
CA PHE A 253 7.52 -10.00 -18.99
C PHE A 253 8.99 -9.57 -19.08
N ASP A 254 9.87 -10.52 -19.33
CA ASP A 254 11.30 -10.27 -19.46
C ASP A 254 11.61 -9.52 -20.77
N GLU A 255 10.86 -9.82 -21.83
CA GLU A 255 10.98 -9.20 -23.14
C GLU A 255 9.73 -8.37 -23.47
N VAL A 256 9.77 -7.08 -23.11
CA VAL A 256 8.74 -6.10 -23.48
C VAL A 256 9.38 -5.03 -24.33
N ASN A 257 8.70 -4.63 -25.41
CA ASN A 257 9.12 -3.50 -26.21
C ASN A 257 9.28 -2.27 -25.31
N PHE A 258 10.48 -1.65 -25.37
CA PHE A 258 10.85 -0.49 -24.57
C PHE A 258 9.80 0.64 -24.64
N ASN A 259 9.15 0.82 -25.78
CA ASN A 259 8.12 1.85 -25.97
C ASN A 259 6.90 1.65 -25.07
N PHE A 260 6.45 0.40 -24.84
CA PHE A 260 5.33 0.15 -23.92
C PHE A 260 5.71 0.46 -22.48
N VAL A 261 6.95 0.13 -22.09
CA VAL A 261 7.43 0.49 -20.76
C VAL A 261 7.51 2.01 -20.60
N LEU A 262 8.07 2.70 -21.58
CA LEU A 262 8.18 4.16 -21.54
C LEU A 262 6.79 4.80 -21.44
N LEU A 263 5.82 4.30 -22.22
CA LEU A 263 4.43 4.76 -22.18
C LEU A 263 3.81 4.57 -20.79
N GLU A 264 3.97 3.39 -20.17
CA GLU A 264 3.47 3.13 -18.81
C GLU A 264 4.11 4.08 -17.78
N ARG A 265 5.43 4.28 -17.86
CA ARG A 265 6.15 5.20 -16.95
C ARG A 265 5.70 6.65 -17.11
N VAL A 266 5.52 7.12 -18.34
CA VAL A 266 5.03 8.48 -18.63
C VAL A 266 3.59 8.64 -18.11
N PHE A 267 2.75 7.63 -18.31
CA PHE A 267 1.40 7.60 -17.77
C PHE A 267 1.40 7.68 -16.24
N LEU A 268 2.15 6.80 -15.56
CA LEU A 268 2.28 6.79 -14.10
C LEU A 268 2.85 8.10 -13.55
N PHE A 269 3.85 8.68 -14.22
CA PHE A 269 4.40 9.97 -13.87
C PHE A 269 3.35 11.10 -14.00
N THR A 270 2.49 11.03 -15.01
CA THR A 270 1.38 11.99 -15.19
C THR A 270 0.36 11.87 -14.06
N ILE A 271 -0.02 10.65 -13.67
CA ILE A 271 -0.88 10.40 -12.50
C ILE A 271 -0.20 10.90 -11.22
N PHE A 272 1.11 10.68 -11.06
CA PHE A 272 1.89 11.17 -9.92
C PHE A 272 1.92 12.70 -9.83
N LEU A 273 2.15 13.39 -10.96
CA LEU A 273 2.06 14.85 -11.01
C LEU A 273 0.65 15.31 -10.63
N GLY A 274 -0.39 14.68 -11.18
CA GLY A 274 -1.78 14.92 -10.77
C GLY A 274 -1.96 14.78 -9.27
N MET A 275 -1.43 13.72 -8.67
CA MET A 275 -1.56 13.47 -7.23
C MET A 275 -0.91 14.59 -6.42
N ILE A 276 0.25 15.09 -6.85
CA ILE A 276 0.91 16.27 -6.27
C ILE A 276 0.01 17.52 -6.40
N PHE A 277 -0.60 17.74 -7.57
CA PHE A 277 -1.54 18.85 -7.76
C PHE A 277 -2.79 18.74 -6.88
N SER A 278 -3.26 17.52 -6.60
CA SER A 278 -4.35 17.27 -5.66
C SER A 278 -3.98 17.62 -4.21
N LEU A 279 -2.71 17.49 -3.81
CA LEU A 279 -2.26 18.00 -2.50
C LEU A 279 -2.42 19.53 -2.39
N PHE A 280 -2.14 20.28 -3.45
CA PHE A 280 -2.34 21.73 -3.44
C PHE A 280 -3.82 22.14 -3.35
N MET A 281 -4.75 21.29 -3.81
CA MET A 281 -6.18 21.54 -3.63
C MET A 281 -6.63 21.52 -2.18
N LEU A 282 -5.93 20.80 -1.29
CA LEU A 282 -6.26 20.76 0.14
C LEU A 282 -6.34 22.16 0.76
N PHE A 283 -5.63 23.15 0.23
CA PHE A 283 -5.64 24.52 0.73
C PHE A 283 -6.85 25.33 0.28
N ARG A 284 -7.60 24.86 -0.72
CA ARG A 284 -8.71 25.59 -1.35
C ARG A 284 -10.08 24.94 -1.10
N LYS A 285 -10.12 23.74 -0.53
CA LYS A 285 -11.36 23.02 -0.23
C LYS A 285 -11.87 23.30 1.19
N ASP A 286 -13.16 23.06 1.41
CA ASP A 286 -13.75 23.10 2.74
C ASP A 286 -13.14 22.04 3.68
N PHE A 287 -13.43 22.16 4.98
CA PHE A 287 -12.86 21.26 5.98
C PHE A 287 -13.21 19.78 5.75
N HIS A 288 -14.40 19.48 5.25
CA HIS A 288 -14.87 18.11 5.02
C HIS A 288 -14.13 17.47 3.86
N GLU A 289 -14.14 18.09 2.68
CA GLU A 289 -13.41 17.62 1.50
C GLU A 289 -11.90 17.53 1.77
N LYS A 290 -11.34 18.51 2.48
CA LYS A 290 -9.93 18.50 2.89
C LYS A 290 -9.61 17.31 3.80
N SER A 291 -10.53 16.93 4.68
CA SER A 291 -10.32 15.80 5.59
C SER A 291 -10.40 14.46 4.85
N LEU A 292 -11.28 14.34 3.86
CA LEU A 292 -11.36 13.16 3.00
C LEU A 292 -10.12 12.99 2.14
N LEU A 293 -9.71 14.02 1.41
CA LEU A 293 -8.49 13.97 0.60
C LEU A 293 -7.25 13.70 1.46
N PHE A 294 -7.14 14.36 2.61
CA PHE A 294 -6.05 14.09 3.56
C PHE A 294 -6.01 12.62 3.99
N PHE A 295 -7.17 12.01 4.30
CA PHE A 295 -7.26 10.59 4.61
C PHE A 295 -6.77 9.70 3.45
N LEU A 296 -7.19 9.99 2.21
CA LEU A 296 -6.71 9.23 1.05
C LEU A 296 -5.19 9.34 0.89
N PHE A 297 -4.62 10.52 1.07
CA PHE A 297 -3.18 10.73 1.00
C PHE A 297 -2.41 9.96 2.07
N ILE A 298 -2.83 10.02 3.35
CA ILE A 298 -2.11 9.30 4.41
C ILE A 298 -2.19 7.77 4.22
N VAL A 299 -3.26 7.24 3.61
CA VAL A 299 -3.32 5.83 3.20
C VAL A 299 -2.34 5.54 2.06
N ILE A 300 -2.27 6.38 1.03
CA ILE A 300 -1.30 6.20 -0.07
C ILE A 300 0.14 6.28 0.47
N PHE A 301 0.45 7.27 1.31
CA PHE A 301 1.78 7.46 1.91
C PHE A 301 2.16 6.32 2.85
N TYR A 302 1.20 5.71 3.54
CA TYR A 302 1.43 4.53 4.36
C TYR A 302 2.05 3.39 3.52
N PHE A 303 1.47 3.07 2.37
CA PHE A 303 2.04 2.04 1.48
C PHE A 303 3.31 2.53 0.77
N ALA A 304 3.38 3.80 0.37
CA ALA A 304 4.60 4.33 -0.26
C ALA A 304 5.83 4.26 0.67
N THR A 305 5.63 4.40 1.99
CA THR A 305 6.73 4.35 2.98
C THR A 305 7.10 2.92 3.39
N LEU A 306 6.12 2.02 3.48
CA LEU A 306 6.34 0.63 3.95
C LEU A 306 6.89 -0.32 2.89
N THR A 307 6.84 0.04 1.61
CA THR A 307 7.21 -0.88 0.52
C THR A 307 8.71 -1.11 0.35
N GLY A 308 9.54 -0.45 1.17
CA GLY A 308 10.96 -0.76 1.28
C GLY A 308 11.76 -0.53 -0.01
N ALA A 309 12.88 -1.23 -0.14
CA ALA A 309 13.78 -1.25 -1.29
C ALA A 309 13.22 -1.93 -2.53
N VAL A 310 12.16 -2.72 -2.37
CA VAL A 310 11.61 -3.47 -3.48
C VAL A 310 10.85 -2.54 -4.42
N ALA A 311 10.15 -1.52 -3.88
CA ALA A 311 9.38 -0.51 -4.62
C ALA A 311 8.77 -1.06 -5.92
N SER A 312 8.20 -2.27 -5.86
CA SER A 312 7.77 -3.02 -7.03
C SER A 312 6.34 -2.67 -7.36
N ALA A 313 5.97 -2.81 -8.64
CA ALA A 313 4.60 -2.58 -9.08
C ALA A 313 3.60 -3.48 -8.33
N GLY A 314 3.98 -4.70 -7.95
CA GLY A 314 3.14 -5.59 -7.15
C GLY A 314 2.79 -5.06 -5.75
N LEU A 315 3.61 -4.17 -5.20
CA LEU A 315 3.33 -3.46 -3.97
C LEU A 315 2.53 -2.17 -4.20
N ARG A 316 2.72 -1.50 -5.35
CA ARG A 316 1.89 -0.34 -5.74
C ARG A 316 0.45 -0.74 -6.06
N PHE A 317 0.24 -1.86 -6.75
CA PHE A 317 -1.10 -2.32 -7.16
C PHE A 317 -2.14 -2.30 -6.03
N VAL A 318 -1.68 -2.61 -4.82
CA VAL A 318 -2.48 -2.56 -3.60
C VAL A 318 -3.20 -1.21 -3.39
N ILE A 319 -2.57 -0.10 -3.77
CA ILE A 319 -3.09 1.27 -3.64
C ILE A 319 -3.39 1.95 -4.97
N GLU A 320 -3.19 1.26 -6.08
CA GLU A 320 -3.31 1.82 -7.43
C GLU A 320 -4.67 2.47 -7.70
N PRO A 321 -5.81 1.93 -7.23
CA PRO A 321 -7.10 2.63 -7.34
C PRO A 321 -7.11 4.03 -6.70
N LEU A 322 -6.53 4.18 -5.50
CA LEU A 322 -6.48 5.46 -4.78
C LEU A 322 -5.47 6.41 -5.41
N PHE A 323 -4.35 5.88 -5.90
CA PHE A 323 -3.35 6.63 -6.63
C PHE A 323 -3.92 7.22 -7.94
N ILE A 324 -4.63 6.40 -8.72
CA ILE A 324 -5.34 6.84 -9.93
C ILE A 324 -6.38 7.90 -9.58
N LEU A 325 -7.22 7.65 -8.57
CA LEU A 325 -8.26 8.58 -8.15
C LEU A 325 -7.69 9.96 -7.79
N THR A 326 -6.72 10.00 -6.88
CA THR A 326 -6.10 11.27 -6.44
C THR A 326 -5.33 11.95 -7.57
N GLY A 327 -4.68 11.18 -8.44
CA GLY A 327 -4.03 11.68 -9.65
C GLY A 327 -4.98 12.37 -10.62
N LEU A 328 -6.08 11.71 -10.98
CA LEU A 328 -7.07 12.25 -11.90
C LEU A 328 -7.81 13.46 -11.33
N LEU A 329 -8.12 13.47 -10.03
CA LEU A 329 -8.66 14.65 -9.35
C LEU A 329 -7.73 15.85 -9.59
N GLY A 330 -6.44 15.65 -9.31
CA GLY A 330 -5.33 16.55 -9.63
C GLY A 330 -5.36 17.16 -11.02
N LEU A 331 -5.28 16.28 -12.02
CA LEU A 331 -5.25 16.66 -13.43
C LEU A 331 -6.53 17.41 -13.84
N ARG A 332 -7.69 16.98 -13.33
CA ARG A 332 -8.96 17.62 -13.62
C ARG A 332 -8.99 19.08 -13.16
N TYR A 333 -8.45 19.33 -11.98
CA TYR A 333 -8.38 20.68 -11.43
C TYR A 333 -7.48 21.62 -12.23
N ILE A 334 -6.32 21.13 -12.67
CA ILE A 334 -5.42 21.89 -13.55
C ILE A 334 -6.15 22.24 -14.84
N PHE A 335 -6.84 21.26 -15.43
CA PHE A 335 -7.62 21.46 -16.64
C PHE A 335 -8.70 22.55 -16.45
N ASP A 336 -9.42 22.52 -15.33
CA ASP A 336 -10.45 23.52 -15.03
C ASP A 336 -9.83 24.94 -14.83
N ILE A 337 -8.65 25.06 -14.22
CA ILE A 337 -7.91 26.33 -14.10
C ILE A 337 -7.48 26.87 -15.46
N VAL A 338 -6.85 26.04 -16.29
CA VAL A 338 -6.36 26.42 -17.63
C VAL A 338 -7.53 26.80 -18.53
N LYS A 339 -8.64 26.06 -18.46
CA LYS A 339 -9.85 26.40 -19.20
C LYS A 339 -10.42 27.76 -18.79
N ALA A 340 -10.46 28.06 -17.49
CA ALA A 340 -10.96 29.33 -16.98
C ALA A 340 -10.06 30.52 -17.38
N SER A 341 -8.74 30.37 -17.39
CA SER A 341 -7.82 31.44 -17.81
C SER A 341 -7.94 31.74 -19.30
N LEU A 342 -8.09 30.72 -20.15
CA LEU A 342 -8.30 30.89 -21.60
C LEU A 342 -9.60 31.62 -21.93
N ILE A 343 -10.68 31.36 -21.18
CA ILE A 343 -11.96 32.05 -21.36
C ILE A 343 -11.85 33.53 -20.94
N LYS A 344 -11.10 33.86 -19.88
CA LYS A 344 -10.90 35.26 -19.45
C LYS A 344 -10.00 36.08 -20.38
N SER A 345 -9.19 35.43 -21.21
CA SER A 345 -8.31 36.08 -22.20
C SER A 345 -8.97 36.34 -23.55
N ARG A 346 -10.22 35.90 -23.74
CA ARG A 346 -11.09 36.23 -24.88
C ARG A 346 -12.14 37.23 -24.41
#